data_AF-A0A2W6ZZ33-F1
#
_entry.id   AF-A0A2W6ZZ33-F1
#
_cell.length_a   1.000
_cell.length_b   1.000
_cell.length_c   1.000
_cell.angle_alpha   90.00
_cell.angle_beta   90.00
_cell.angle_gamma   90.00
#
_symmetry.space_group_name_H-M   'P 1'
#
loop_
_entity.id
_entity.type
_entity.pdbx_description
1 polymer ?
#
loop_
_entity_poly.entity_id
_entity_poly.type
_entity_poly.pdbx_seq_one_letter_code
_entity_poly.pdbx_strand_id
1 'polypeptide(L)'
;MWAVAMVSSAVRSLTPWLQADPAPLQGSTAATLGNTVCRMVPLAIERPSIGQVPAIAAAVKQLVAQSLRLRSPLGGWPTDLSQTPESLAPYLAEETGELLDLLIPSATSATPAPSAASTLIPIPTLVPHLLWMLASSGYEVMRLIEGVQARIFSPNSQGGIHVVRLVPVLTLTVEESSYALDLVTQTDPLPPLYLAEATEIQLLDNDLASQTLPCGDLLAQTAEQIGFTQPGLSSLLGDGCEVDALRPFQSWQTGTLHLRLHLAKMESQGPPQPPGSPREAMPDALYLPPGGKPSAGSTASGFTLDDFASTLVDGPDSATAGVLGDWLTFTDERWIQIFLSTYAEQVVAQHLPQMLPSPQGDQEALCNRVTYAATNLVQGASGLFKHTFVHEPVLVADVWPRLRWHLAQSSERVMQLMGGVSAQVLPPGLSWQQGSLYLRPLMQLATSNRSWIVDLSRGRLLPTTPLALPAEAAVDVADDPWGPLLTVADLTALVDCDLNTHTPAIAALRQGTPINLHQLDAEAGCQAGLLTLNWCFTLQTTL
;
A
#
# COMPACT_ATOMS: atom_id res chain seq x y z
N MET A 1 27.70 29.01 -16.03
CA MET A 1 27.94 28.25 -17.29
C MET A 1 28.05 26.74 -17.02
N TRP A 2 27.23 26.21 -16.09
CA TRP A 2 27.20 24.82 -15.59
C TRP A 2 25.74 24.36 -15.41
N ALA A 3 24.88 24.73 -16.38
CA ALA A 3 23.43 24.49 -16.32
C ALA A 3 22.87 23.85 -17.62
N VAL A 4 23.73 23.23 -18.43
CA VAL A 4 23.36 22.62 -19.73
C VAL A 4 23.70 21.11 -19.79
N ALA A 5 24.17 20.51 -18.69
CA ALA A 5 24.64 19.12 -18.68
C ALA A 5 23.63 18.06 -18.19
N MET A 6 22.46 18.43 -17.63
CA MET A 6 21.51 17.45 -17.05
C MET A 6 20.33 17.06 -17.94
N VAL A 7 20.22 17.57 -19.17
CA VAL A 7 19.16 17.16 -20.13
C VAL A 7 19.68 16.12 -21.15
N SER A 8 20.93 15.66 -20.99
CA SER A 8 21.61 14.84 -22.01
C SER A 8 21.46 13.32 -21.85
N SER A 9 20.92 12.81 -20.73
CA SER A 9 20.81 11.36 -20.50
C SER A 9 19.52 10.75 -21.06
N ALA A 10 18.36 11.40 -20.85
CA ALA A 10 17.07 10.95 -21.41
C ALA A 10 16.93 11.14 -22.93
N VAL A 11 17.83 11.92 -23.55
CA VAL A 11 17.83 12.19 -25.01
C VAL A 11 18.81 11.28 -25.77
N ARG A 12 19.74 10.59 -25.10
CA ARG A 12 20.72 9.71 -25.77
C ARG A 12 20.19 8.31 -26.11
N SER A 13 19.04 7.90 -25.58
CA SER A 13 18.35 6.67 -25.98
C SER A 13 17.46 6.81 -27.23
N LEU A 14 17.34 8.01 -27.81
CA LEU A 14 16.50 8.28 -28.99
C LEU A 14 17.27 8.34 -30.34
N THR A 15 18.55 8.00 -30.36
CA THR A 15 19.42 8.04 -31.55
C THR A 15 19.67 6.64 -32.14
N PRO A 16 18.60 5.94 -32.57
CA PRO A 16 18.62 5.49 -33.97
C PRO A 16 17.30 5.70 -34.76
N TRP A 17 16.31 6.45 -34.27
CA TRP A 17 15.00 6.60 -34.94
C TRP A 17 14.77 7.94 -35.68
N LEU A 18 15.84 8.63 -36.08
CA LEU A 18 15.72 9.75 -37.02
C LEU A 18 15.74 9.25 -38.47
N GLN A 19 14.62 8.70 -38.91
CA GLN A 19 14.17 8.87 -40.30
C GLN A 19 12.85 9.64 -40.27
N ALA A 20 12.88 10.78 -40.95
CA ALA A 20 11.76 11.69 -41.10
C ALA A 20 10.69 11.06 -41.99
N ASP A 21 9.49 10.87 -41.43
CA ASP A 21 8.22 11.02 -42.16
C ASP A 21 7.07 11.20 -41.14
N PRO A 22 6.38 12.36 -41.07
CA PRO A 22 5.29 12.57 -40.14
C PRO A 22 3.99 12.04 -40.76
N ALA A 23 3.82 10.72 -40.74
CA ALA A 23 2.48 10.15 -40.78
C ALA A 23 1.91 10.20 -39.34
N PRO A 24 0.65 10.62 -39.11
CA PRO A 24 0.05 10.58 -37.79
C PRO A 24 -0.11 9.10 -37.41
N LEU A 25 0.84 8.57 -36.64
CA LEU A 25 0.68 7.29 -35.98
C LEU A 25 -0.54 7.42 -35.08
N GLN A 26 -1.60 6.66 -35.39
CA GLN A 26 -2.61 6.26 -34.41
C GLN A 26 -1.91 5.37 -33.38
N GLY A 27 -1.05 6.00 -32.57
CA GLY A 27 -0.32 5.36 -31.50
C GLY A 27 -1.25 5.19 -30.31
N SER A 28 -1.08 4.06 -29.62
CA SER A 28 -1.60 3.81 -28.28
C SER A 28 -1.57 5.10 -27.43
N THR A 29 -2.69 5.42 -26.78
CA THR A 29 -2.80 6.60 -25.94
C THR A 29 -1.83 6.52 -24.75
N ALA A 30 -1.66 5.31 -24.21
CA ALA A 30 -0.71 4.97 -23.17
C ALA A 30 0.74 5.20 -23.61
N ALA A 31 1.13 4.78 -24.81
CA ALA A 31 2.48 5.02 -25.32
C ALA A 31 2.80 6.51 -25.47
N THR A 32 1.80 7.32 -25.85
CA THR A 32 1.97 8.79 -25.92
C THR A 32 2.14 9.38 -24.52
N LEU A 33 1.31 8.99 -23.56
CA LEU A 33 1.43 9.42 -22.17
C LEU A 33 2.74 8.99 -21.52
N GLY A 34 3.19 7.75 -21.75
CA GLY A 34 4.45 7.23 -21.24
C GLY A 34 5.69 7.98 -21.75
N ASN A 35 5.56 8.81 -22.79
CA ASN A 35 6.64 9.67 -23.28
C ASN A 35 6.35 11.17 -23.09
N THR A 36 5.34 11.52 -22.29
CA THR A 36 4.94 12.90 -22.02
C THR A 36 5.65 13.45 -20.78
N VAL A 37 6.03 14.72 -20.82
CA VAL A 37 6.55 15.47 -19.66
C VAL A 37 5.56 16.57 -19.31
N CYS A 38 5.18 16.67 -18.04
CA CYS A 38 4.31 17.71 -17.54
C CYS A 38 5.11 18.76 -16.77
N ARG A 39 4.75 20.02 -16.93
CA ARG A 39 5.12 21.10 -16.02
C ARG A 39 3.97 21.24 -15.01
N MET A 40 4.19 20.79 -13.78
CA MET A 40 3.20 20.85 -12.72
C MET A 40 3.85 21.05 -11.35
N VAL A 41 3.06 21.50 -10.38
CA VAL A 41 3.46 21.45 -8.98
C VAL A 41 3.66 19.98 -8.61
N PRO A 42 4.82 19.60 -8.04
CA PRO A 42 5.01 18.23 -7.56
C PRO A 42 3.84 17.82 -6.66
N LEU A 43 3.31 16.63 -6.91
CA LEU A 43 2.42 16.00 -5.94
C LEU A 43 3.30 15.68 -4.73
N ALA A 44 3.22 16.51 -3.70
CA ALA A 44 3.83 16.18 -2.42
C ALA A 44 2.83 15.34 -1.66
N ILE A 45 3.28 14.22 -1.07
CA ILE A 45 2.65 13.84 0.19
C ILE A 45 3.04 14.93 1.17
N GLU A 46 2.15 15.90 1.34
CA GLU A 46 2.18 16.75 2.51
C GLU A 46 1.95 15.84 3.71
N ARG A 47 3.04 15.32 4.29
CA ARG A 47 3.08 14.93 5.68
C ARG A 47 3.48 16.22 6.39
N PRO A 48 2.53 17.13 6.67
CA PRO A 48 2.87 18.42 7.20
C PRO A 48 3.71 18.20 8.45
N SER A 49 4.78 18.98 8.56
CA SER A 49 5.75 18.92 9.64
C SER A 49 5.16 19.35 10.98
N ILE A 50 3.85 19.22 11.18
CA ILE A 50 3.14 19.63 12.38
C ILE A 50 3.64 18.85 13.61
N GLY A 51 4.10 17.60 13.40
CA GLY A 51 4.86 16.86 14.41
C GLY A 51 6.20 17.50 14.82
N GLN A 52 6.73 18.46 14.06
CA GLN A 52 7.92 19.23 14.41
C GLN A 52 7.64 20.39 15.35
N VAL A 53 6.36 20.79 15.55
CA VAL A 53 5.98 21.73 16.60
C VAL A 53 5.63 20.92 17.86
N PRO A 54 6.49 20.91 18.89
CA PRO A 54 6.33 19.99 20.02
C PRO A 54 4.98 20.14 20.75
N ALA A 55 4.44 21.36 20.79
CA ALA A 55 3.15 21.64 21.41
C ALA A 55 1.98 20.97 20.66
N ILE A 56 1.97 21.03 19.33
CA ILE A 56 0.91 20.42 18.53
C ILE A 56 1.02 18.89 18.62
N ALA A 57 2.23 18.34 18.50
CA ALA A 57 2.46 16.91 18.69
C ALA A 57 1.96 16.41 20.07
N ALA A 58 2.22 17.18 21.14
CA ALA A 58 1.74 16.85 22.47
C ALA A 58 0.20 16.88 22.58
N ALA A 59 -0.46 17.89 22.00
CA ALA A 59 -1.92 17.99 21.99
C ALA A 59 -2.58 16.86 21.19
N VAL A 60 -2.04 16.52 20.01
CA VAL A 60 -2.53 15.36 19.23
C VAL A 60 -2.35 14.07 20.02
N LYS A 61 -1.19 13.87 20.66
CA LYS A 61 -0.93 12.70 21.50
C LYS A 61 -1.92 12.59 22.66
N GLN A 62 -2.26 13.71 23.29
CA GLN A 62 -3.24 13.76 24.38
C GLN A 62 -4.65 13.40 23.89
N LEU A 63 -5.09 14.00 22.77
CA LEU A 63 -6.37 13.68 22.13
C LEU A 63 -6.49 12.19 21.81
N VAL A 64 -5.44 11.61 21.21
CA VAL A 64 -5.42 10.17 20.87
C VAL A 64 -5.42 9.32 22.13
N ALA A 65 -4.60 9.64 23.13
CA ALA A 65 -4.56 8.90 24.39
C ALA A 65 -5.94 8.89 25.08
N GLN A 66 -6.65 10.02 25.07
CA GLN A 66 -7.99 10.13 25.64
C GLN A 66 -9.02 9.32 24.83
N SER A 67 -8.96 9.39 23.49
CA SER A 67 -9.80 8.57 22.60
C SER A 67 -9.59 7.06 22.86
N LEU A 68 -8.35 6.62 22.96
CA LEU A 68 -8.00 5.22 23.27
C LEU A 68 -8.48 4.81 24.66
N ARG A 69 -8.36 5.68 25.66
CA ARG A 69 -8.84 5.42 27.02
C ARG A 69 -10.36 5.26 27.05
N LEU A 70 -11.11 6.15 26.40
CA LEU A 70 -12.58 6.07 26.32
C LEU A 70 -13.03 4.80 25.58
N ARG A 71 -12.24 4.33 24.61
CA ARG A 71 -12.55 3.14 23.81
C ARG A 71 -12.10 1.84 24.46
N SER A 72 -11.18 1.88 25.41
CA SER A 72 -10.69 0.70 26.13
C SER A 72 -11.83 -0.01 26.86
N PRO A 73 -11.88 -1.36 26.87
CA PRO A 73 -12.80 -2.12 27.72
C PRO A 73 -12.68 -1.77 29.20
N LEU A 74 -11.50 -1.30 29.63
CA LEU A 74 -11.21 -0.88 31.00
C LEU A 74 -11.51 0.61 31.25
N GLY A 75 -11.88 1.36 30.21
CA GLY A 75 -12.12 2.80 30.24
C GLY A 75 -13.41 3.20 30.98
N GLY A 76 -14.27 2.23 31.32
CA GLY A 76 -15.54 2.49 31.98
C GLY A 76 -16.61 3.07 31.04
N TRP A 77 -16.44 2.95 29.72
CA TRP A 77 -17.46 3.37 28.77
C TRP A 77 -18.74 2.54 28.94
N PRO A 78 -19.93 3.17 28.95
CA PRO A 78 -21.19 2.44 29.11
C PRO A 78 -21.35 1.40 27.99
N THR A 79 -21.57 0.13 28.37
CA THR A 79 -21.70 -0.98 27.42
C THR A 79 -22.95 -0.88 26.54
N ASP A 80 -23.92 -0.08 26.97
CA ASP A 80 -25.18 0.21 26.29
C ASP A 80 -25.06 1.34 25.26
N LEU A 81 -23.93 2.05 25.20
CA LEU A 81 -23.74 3.18 24.31
C LEU A 81 -22.69 2.88 23.24
N SER A 82 -23.09 2.90 21.97
CA SER A 82 -22.19 2.71 20.84
C SER A 82 -21.13 3.81 20.81
N GLN A 83 -19.85 3.42 20.69
CA GLN A 83 -18.68 4.33 20.59
C GLN A 83 -18.58 5.01 19.21
N THR A 84 -19.63 5.71 18.82
CA THR A 84 -19.70 6.52 17.60
C THR A 84 -18.94 7.84 17.79
N PRO A 85 -18.40 8.45 16.74
CA PRO A 85 -17.80 9.78 16.81
C PRO A 85 -18.71 10.80 17.51
N GLU A 86 -20.01 10.78 17.23
CA GLU A 86 -21.02 11.67 17.80
C GLU A 86 -21.15 11.47 19.32
N SER A 87 -21.09 10.22 19.78
CA SER A 87 -21.13 9.90 21.21
C SER A 87 -19.84 10.28 21.95
N LEU A 88 -18.70 10.25 21.28
CA LEU A 88 -17.38 10.54 21.85
C LEU A 88 -17.01 12.02 21.80
N ALA A 89 -17.55 12.76 20.83
CA ALA A 89 -17.34 14.19 20.66
C ALA A 89 -17.41 15.01 21.96
N PRO A 90 -18.46 14.89 22.80
CA PRO A 90 -18.53 15.69 24.03
C PRO A 90 -17.41 15.37 25.04
N TYR A 91 -16.83 14.16 24.98
CA TYR A 91 -15.76 13.73 25.88
C TYR A 91 -14.35 14.05 25.35
N LEU A 92 -14.24 14.46 24.08
CA LEU A 92 -12.98 14.83 23.42
C LEU A 92 -12.94 16.32 23.05
N ALA A 93 -13.99 17.07 23.39
CA ALA A 93 -14.15 18.47 22.97
C ALA A 93 -13.07 19.39 23.57
N GLU A 94 -12.62 19.12 24.80
CA GLU A 94 -11.59 19.93 25.47
C GLU A 94 -10.23 19.75 24.78
N GLU A 95 -9.79 18.52 24.59
CA GLU A 95 -8.52 18.16 23.93
C GLU A 95 -8.52 18.59 22.47
N THR A 96 -9.67 18.52 21.81
CA THR A 96 -9.84 19.04 20.45
C THR A 96 -9.74 20.56 20.43
N GLY A 97 -10.35 21.25 21.39
CA GLY A 97 -10.24 22.70 21.56
C GLY A 97 -8.79 23.15 21.79
N GLU A 98 -8.07 22.49 22.70
CA GLU A 98 -6.65 22.75 22.97
C GLU A 98 -5.79 22.58 21.71
N LEU A 99 -6.04 21.51 20.95
CA LEU A 99 -5.37 21.29 19.68
C LEU A 99 -5.66 22.46 18.70
N LEU A 100 -6.92 22.86 18.56
CA LEU A 100 -7.30 23.96 17.66
C LEU A 100 -6.70 25.31 18.08
N ASP A 101 -6.64 25.60 19.37
CA ASP A 101 -6.04 26.83 19.92
C ASP A 101 -4.55 26.94 19.59
N LEU A 102 -3.85 25.83 19.43
CA LEU A 102 -2.45 25.80 18.99
C LEU A 102 -2.30 25.96 17.47
N LEU A 103 -3.31 25.54 16.71
CA LEU A 103 -3.29 25.52 15.26
C LEU A 103 -3.68 26.85 14.62
N ILE A 104 -4.70 27.51 15.15
CA ILE A 104 -5.21 28.78 14.62
C ILE A 104 -4.10 29.85 14.55
N PRO A 105 -3.30 30.10 15.61
CA PRO A 105 -2.22 31.09 15.58
C PRO A 105 -1.11 30.72 14.60
N SER A 106 -0.82 29.42 14.49
CA SER A 106 0.20 28.86 13.60
C SER A 106 -0.18 29.03 12.12
N ALA A 107 -1.46 28.86 11.79
CA ALA A 107 -1.99 29.07 10.45
C ALA A 107 -1.96 30.55 10.03
N THR A 108 -2.28 31.48 10.95
CA THR A 108 -2.20 32.93 10.66
C THR A 108 -0.78 33.48 10.59
N SER A 109 0.19 32.80 11.19
CA SER A 109 1.61 33.20 11.17
C SER A 109 2.41 32.50 10.07
N ALA A 110 1.80 31.54 9.37
CA ALA A 110 2.39 30.92 8.20
C ALA A 110 2.49 31.99 7.11
N THR A 111 3.70 32.51 6.91
CA THR A 111 4.09 33.21 5.68
C THR A 111 3.52 32.41 4.51
N PRO A 112 2.80 33.02 3.55
CA PRO A 112 2.23 32.29 2.43
C PRO A 112 3.31 31.39 1.86
N ALA A 113 3.05 30.08 1.85
CA ALA A 113 3.99 29.10 1.34
C ALA A 113 4.50 29.63 -0.01
N PRO A 114 5.83 29.61 -0.25
CA PRO A 114 6.35 30.05 -1.54
C PRO A 114 5.57 29.28 -2.60
N SER A 115 4.91 30.00 -3.51
CA SER A 115 4.14 29.40 -4.61
C SER A 115 4.98 28.27 -5.18
N ALA A 116 4.54 27.03 -4.93
CA ALA A 116 5.37 25.86 -5.16
C ALA A 116 5.80 25.90 -6.62
N ALA A 117 7.11 26.01 -6.83
CA ALA A 117 7.62 26.22 -8.17
C ALA A 117 7.25 25.00 -9.02
N SER A 118 6.62 25.25 -10.16
CA SER A 118 6.29 24.19 -11.08
C SER A 118 7.56 23.51 -11.57
N THR A 119 7.55 22.18 -11.60
CA THR A 119 8.70 21.35 -11.99
C THR A 119 8.36 20.51 -13.21
N LEU A 120 9.39 20.07 -13.94
CA LEU A 120 9.24 19.17 -15.07
C LEU A 120 9.22 17.73 -14.57
N ILE A 121 8.08 17.05 -14.73
CA ILE A 121 7.85 15.69 -14.26
C ILE A 121 7.49 14.80 -15.46
N PRO A 122 8.35 13.86 -15.85
CA PRO A 122 7.98 12.81 -16.79
C PRO A 122 6.84 11.94 -16.23
N ILE A 123 5.81 11.67 -17.04
CA ILE A 123 4.69 10.80 -16.61
C ILE A 123 5.17 9.43 -16.09
N PRO A 124 6.18 8.74 -16.68
CA PRO A 124 6.70 7.49 -16.12
C PRO A 124 7.21 7.59 -14.69
N THR A 125 7.79 8.74 -14.31
CA THR A 125 8.24 8.96 -12.92
C THR A 125 7.07 9.21 -11.96
N LEU A 126 5.93 9.67 -12.49
CA LEU A 126 4.71 9.92 -11.73
C LEU A 126 3.93 8.63 -11.44
N VAL A 127 4.01 7.62 -12.31
CA VAL A 127 3.29 6.34 -12.17
C VAL A 127 3.55 5.65 -10.82
N PRO A 128 4.80 5.34 -10.42
CA PRO A 128 5.03 4.66 -9.15
C PRO A 128 4.64 5.53 -7.95
N HIS A 129 4.80 6.85 -8.06
CA HIS A 129 4.42 7.79 -7.03
C HIS A 129 2.89 7.83 -6.80
N LEU A 130 2.10 7.89 -7.88
CA LEU A 130 0.64 7.81 -7.82
C LEU A 130 0.16 6.47 -7.27
N LEU A 131 0.73 5.36 -7.75
CA LEU A 131 0.40 4.03 -7.24
C LEU A 131 0.73 3.90 -5.76
N TRP A 132 1.85 4.46 -5.32
CA TRP A 132 2.20 4.48 -3.90
C TRP A 132 1.22 5.32 -3.08
N MET A 133 0.88 6.53 -3.51
CA MET A 133 -0.12 7.35 -2.81
C MET A 133 -1.46 6.61 -2.71
N LEU A 134 -1.92 6.00 -3.80
CA LEU A 134 -3.13 5.18 -3.80
C LEU A 134 -3.03 3.98 -2.84
N ALA A 135 -1.97 3.18 -2.91
CA ALA A 135 -1.81 2.00 -2.05
C ALA A 135 -1.61 2.38 -0.57
N SER A 136 -0.95 3.50 -0.29
CA SER A 136 -0.69 3.98 1.07
C SER A 136 -1.90 4.65 1.73
N SER A 137 -2.97 4.93 0.97
CA SER A 137 -4.23 5.49 1.46
C SER A 137 -5.04 4.53 2.36
N GLY A 138 -4.80 3.23 2.21
CA GLY A 138 -5.49 2.22 2.99
C GLY A 138 -5.15 0.81 2.55
N TYR A 139 -5.25 -0.12 3.49
CA TYR A 139 -5.02 -1.53 3.23
C TYR A 139 -6.03 -2.07 2.22
N GLU A 140 -7.29 -1.66 2.32
CA GLU A 140 -8.39 -2.04 1.45
C GLU A 140 -8.14 -1.56 0.01
N VAL A 141 -7.64 -0.33 -0.14
CA VAL A 141 -7.30 0.24 -1.45
C VAL A 141 -6.14 -0.52 -2.08
N MET A 142 -5.08 -0.80 -1.31
CA MET A 142 -3.97 -1.64 -1.79
C MET A 142 -4.48 -3.02 -2.24
N ARG A 143 -5.31 -3.68 -1.43
CA ARG A 143 -5.89 -4.99 -1.80
C ARG A 143 -6.73 -4.92 -3.06
N LEU A 144 -7.58 -3.90 -3.20
CA LEU A 144 -8.35 -3.70 -4.43
C LEU A 144 -7.42 -3.50 -5.63
N ILE A 145 -6.30 -2.78 -5.50
CA ILE A 145 -5.30 -2.65 -6.56
C ILE A 145 -4.63 -3.99 -6.87
N GLU A 146 -4.38 -4.85 -5.89
CA GLU A 146 -3.82 -6.20 -6.09
C GLU A 146 -4.85 -7.17 -6.71
N GLY A 147 -6.14 -6.97 -6.39
CA GLY A 147 -7.26 -7.80 -6.79
C GLY A 147 -7.82 -8.60 -5.62
N VAL A 148 -9.15 -8.57 -5.45
CA VAL A 148 -9.87 -9.26 -4.35
C VAL A 148 -10.97 -10.16 -4.90
N GLN A 149 -11.35 -11.18 -4.14
CA GLN A 149 -12.51 -11.99 -4.49
C GLN A 149 -13.80 -11.23 -4.18
N ALA A 150 -14.70 -11.18 -5.15
CA ALA A 150 -15.99 -10.55 -4.99
C ALA A 150 -17.08 -11.37 -5.70
N ARG A 151 -18.26 -11.38 -5.10
CA ARG A 151 -19.48 -11.83 -5.75
C ARG A 151 -20.09 -10.66 -6.50
N ILE A 152 -20.26 -10.82 -7.81
CA ILE A 152 -20.84 -9.80 -8.69
C ILE A 152 -22.23 -10.24 -9.08
N PHE A 153 -23.25 -9.46 -8.71
CA PHE A 153 -24.65 -9.79 -9.00
C PHE A 153 -25.06 -9.20 -10.35
N SER A 154 -25.42 -10.07 -11.28
CA SER A 154 -26.09 -9.66 -12.52
C SER A 154 -27.60 -9.79 -12.33
N PRO A 155 -28.42 -8.94 -12.98
CA PRO A 155 -29.88 -8.85 -12.74
C PRO A 155 -30.65 -10.18 -12.90
N ASN A 156 -30.08 -11.18 -13.57
CA ASN A 156 -30.71 -12.49 -13.82
C ASN A 156 -29.99 -13.69 -13.18
N SER A 157 -29.00 -13.49 -12.30
CA SER A 157 -28.18 -14.58 -11.75
C SER A 157 -27.93 -14.41 -10.25
N GLN A 158 -27.68 -15.52 -9.54
CA GLN A 158 -27.38 -15.53 -8.09
C GLN A 158 -25.98 -14.95 -7.74
N GLY A 159 -25.32 -14.28 -8.70
CA GLY A 159 -24.01 -13.67 -8.55
C GLY A 159 -22.86 -14.66 -8.78
N GLY A 160 -21.92 -14.27 -9.64
CA GLY A 160 -20.71 -15.05 -9.90
C GLY A 160 -19.55 -14.59 -9.01
N ILE A 161 -18.72 -15.53 -8.53
CA ILE A 161 -17.48 -15.19 -7.83
C ILE A 161 -16.41 -14.87 -8.88
N HIS A 162 -15.80 -13.70 -8.76
CA HIS A 162 -14.78 -13.19 -9.66
C HIS A 162 -13.68 -12.49 -8.88
N VAL A 163 -12.50 -12.35 -9.49
CA VAL A 163 -11.48 -11.43 -8.99
C VAL A 163 -11.80 -10.04 -9.54
N VAL A 164 -11.90 -9.05 -8.66
CA VAL A 164 -12.16 -7.66 -9.00
C VAL A 164 -10.99 -6.81 -8.58
N ARG A 165 -10.60 -5.87 -9.44
CA ARG A 165 -9.44 -5.00 -9.24
C ARG A 165 -9.80 -3.52 -9.38
N LEU A 166 -9.27 -2.66 -8.51
CA LEU A 166 -9.22 -1.21 -8.73
C LEU A 166 -8.21 -0.90 -9.85
N VAL A 167 -8.70 -0.24 -10.90
CA VAL A 167 -7.92 0.20 -12.06
C VAL A 167 -7.82 1.72 -12.04
N PRO A 168 -6.74 2.27 -11.48
CA PRO A 168 -6.47 3.70 -11.55
C PRO A 168 -5.97 4.07 -12.96
N VAL A 169 -6.71 4.95 -13.63
CA VAL A 169 -6.42 5.43 -14.99
C VAL A 169 -6.06 6.90 -14.95
N LEU A 170 -4.84 7.22 -15.37
CA LEU A 170 -4.40 8.60 -15.54
C LEU A 170 -4.81 9.10 -16.91
N THR A 171 -5.58 10.18 -16.97
CA THR A 171 -6.04 10.79 -18.22
C THR A 171 -5.51 12.19 -18.38
N LEU A 172 -4.90 12.49 -19.53
CA LEU A 172 -4.50 13.83 -19.93
C LEU A 172 -5.41 14.30 -21.06
N THR A 173 -6.10 15.41 -20.83
CA THR A 173 -6.92 16.08 -21.86
C THR A 173 -6.20 17.32 -22.33
N VAL A 174 -5.94 17.42 -23.63
CA VAL A 174 -5.33 18.59 -24.28
C VAL A 174 -6.18 18.94 -25.48
N GLU A 175 -6.77 20.14 -25.46
CA GLU A 175 -7.76 20.58 -26.45
C GLU A 175 -8.92 19.56 -26.58
N GLU A 176 -9.10 18.94 -27.75
CA GLU A 176 -10.13 17.91 -28.00
C GLU A 176 -9.59 16.47 -27.87
N SER A 177 -8.28 16.30 -27.60
CA SER A 177 -7.65 14.98 -27.50
C SER A 177 -7.56 14.52 -26.05
N SER A 178 -7.92 13.26 -25.79
CA SER A 178 -7.74 12.62 -24.49
C SER A 178 -6.81 11.42 -24.61
N TYR A 179 -5.85 11.33 -23.70
CA TYR A 179 -4.92 10.21 -23.60
C TYR A 179 -5.14 9.54 -22.25
N ALA A 180 -5.06 8.21 -22.21
CA ALA A 180 -5.27 7.45 -20.98
C ALA A 180 -4.16 6.41 -20.77
N LEU A 181 -3.80 6.19 -19.52
CA LEU A 181 -2.82 5.22 -19.08
C LEU A 181 -3.37 4.48 -17.87
N ASP A 182 -3.59 3.18 -17.98
CA ASP A 182 -3.77 2.34 -16.79
C ASP A 182 -2.45 2.31 -16.03
N LEU A 183 -2.45 2.85 -14.81
CA LEU A 183 -1.22 3.00 -14.04
C LEU A 183 -0.60 1.66 -13.67
N VAL A 184 -1.40 0.59 -13.52
CA VAL A 184 -0.86 -0.68 -13.06
C VAL A 184 -0.36 -1.55 -14.20
N THR A 185 -1.09 -1.61 -15.31
CA THR A 185 -0.63 -2.37 -16.49
C THR A 185 0.33 -1.56 -17.35
N GLN A 186 0.36 -0.23 -17.19
CA GLN A 186 1.08 0.71 -18.04
C GLN A 186 0.71 0.58 -19.53
N THR A 187 -0.53 0.18 -19.79
CA THR A 187 -1.08 0.02 -21.14
C THR A 187 -2.35 0.87 -21.32
N ASP A 188 -2.93 0.84 -22.52
CA ASP A 188 -4.22 1.49 -22.75
C ASP A 188 -5.28 0.85 -21.84
N PRO A 189 -6.15 1.66 -21.21
CA PRO A 189 -7.23 1.11 -20.40
C PRO A 189 -8.12 0.19 -21.23
N LEU A 190 -8.74 -0.80 -20.57
CA LEU A 190 -9.68 -1.75 -21.17
C LEU A 190 -11.10 -1.54 -20.63
N PRO A 191 -11.83 -0.47 -21.06
CA PRO A 191 -13.19 -0.18 -20.60
C PRO A 191 -14.19 -1.33 -20.64
N PRO A 192 -14.15 -2.28 -21.60
CA PRO A 192 -15.08 -3.41 -21.61
C PRO A 192 -14.99 -4.32 -20.39
N LEU A 193 -13.88 -4.28 -19.63
CA LEU A 193 -13.71 -5.06 -18.40
C LEU A 193 -14.27 -4.33 -17.17
N TYR A 194 -14.61 -3.05 -17.29
CA TYR A 194 -15.09 -2.24 -16.17
C TYR A 194 -16.52 -2.60 -15.79
N LEU A 195 -16.74 -2.70 -14.49
CA LEU A 195 -18.07 -2.89 -13.92
C LEU A 195 -18.86 -1.58 -14.04
N ALA A 196 -20.12 -1.68 -14.43
CA ALA A 196 -21.03 -0.54 -14.41
C ALA A 196 -21.29 -0.12 -12.95
N GLU A 197 -21.44 1.17 -12.69
CA GLU A 197 -21.63 1.72 -11.33
C GLU A 197 -22.84 1.12 -10.59
N ALA A 198 -23.90 0.78 -11.32
CA ALA A 198 -25.10 0.14 -10.77
C ALA A 198 -24.93 -1.36 -10.47
N THR A 199 -23.79 -1.97 -10.82
CA THR A 199 -23.54 -3.39 -10.57
C THR A 199 -23.39 -3.62 -9.08
N GLU A 200 -24.20 -4.50 -8.50
CA GLU A 200 -24.05 -4.88 -7.10
C GLU A 200 -22.85 -5.81 -6.90
N ILE A 201 -22.02 -5.48 -5.92
CA ILE A 201 -20.82 -6.20 -5.55
C ILE A 201 -20.83 -6.51 -4.06
N GLN A 202 -20.38 -7.72 -3.71
CA GLN A 202 -20.11 -8.14 -2.34
C GLN A 202 -18.67 -8.64 -2.27
N LEU A 203 -17.83 -7.97 -1.49
CA LEU A 203 -16.44 -8.38 -1.26
C LEU A 203 -16.45 -9.61 -0.35
N LEU A 204 -15.71 -10.66 -0.73
CA LEU A 204 -15.74 -11.95 -0.03
C LEU A 204 -14.59 -12.14 0.95
N ASP A 205 -13.62 -11.24 0.95
CA ASP A 205 -12.48 -11.30 1.86
C ASP A 205 -12.86 -10.72 3.23
N ASN A 206 -12.59 -11.47 4.30
CA ASN A 206 -13.10 -11.26 5.67
C ASN A 206 -12.93 -9.85 6.26
N ASP A 207 -11.96 -9.07 5.78
CA ASP A 207 -11.68 -7.70 6.26
C ASP A 207 -12.53 -6.62 5.57
N LEU A 208 -13.07 -6.91 4.39
CA LEU A 208 -13.83 -5.97 3.59
C LEU A 208 -15.30 -6.00 3.98
N ALA A 209 -16.03 -4.92 3.74
CA ALA A 209 -17.47 -4.90 4.01
C ALA A 209 -18.14 -6.05 3.23
N SER A 210 -18.61 -7.07 3.95
CA SER A 210 -19.37 -8.20 3.41
C SER A 210 -20.79 -7.82 3.00
N GLN A 211 -21.13 -6.53 3.11
CA GLN A 211 -22.38 -5.97 2.63
C GLN A 211 -22.36 -5.95 1.11
N THR A 212 -23.53 -6.19 0.52
CA THR A 212 -23.72 -5.96 -0.92
C THR A 212 -23.96 -4.48 -1.12
N LEU A 213 -23.17 -3.85 -1.98
CA LEU A 213 -23.35 -2.44 -2.36
C LEU A 213 -23.15 -2.24 -3.87
N PRO A 214 -23.72 -1.16 -4.45
CA PRO A 214 -23.39 -0.76 -5.80
C PRO A 214 -21.90 -0.48 -5.99
N CYS A 215 -21.36 -0.85 -7.14
CA CYS A 215 -19.98 -0.58 -7.54
C CYS A 215 -19.64 0.93 -7.49
N GLY A 216 -20.58 1.79 -7.86
CA GLY A 216 -20.42 3.24 -7.79
C GLY A 216 -20.24 3.73 -6.36
N ASP A 217 -21.00 3.17 -5.41
CA ASP A 217 -20.87 3.53 -3.99
C ASP A 217 -19.53 3.06 -3.42
N LEU A 218 -19.04 1.88 -3.83
CA LEU A 218 -17.72 1.38 -3.44
C LEU A 218 -16.60 2.28 -3.97
N LEU A 219 -16.71 2.72 -5.23
CA LEU A 219 -15.75 3.65 -5.84
C LEU A 219 -15.79 5.03 -5.17
N ALA A 220 -16.98 5.54 -4.83
CA ALA A 220 -17.14 6.79 -4.11
C ALA A 220 -16.51 6.73 -2.71
N GLN A 221 -16.78 5.66 -1.95
CA GLN A 221 -16.15 5.42 -0.65
C GLN A 221 -14.62 5.30 -0.76
N THR A 222 -14.12 4.62 -1.80
CA THR A 222 -12.68 4.48 -2.07
C THR A 222 -12.06 5.83 -2.40
N ALA A 223 -12.69 6.63 -3.27
CA ALA A 223 -12.21 7.96 -3.63
C ALA A 223 -12.23 8.93 -2.43
N GLU A 224 -13.27 8.86 -1.59
CA GLU A 224 -13.35 9.61 -0.34
C GLU A 224 -12.22 9.22 0.62
N GLN A 225 -11.98 7.92 0.82
CA GLN A 225 -10.87 7.44 1.64
C GLN A 225 -9.50 7.90 1.12
N ILE A 226 -9.29 7.88 -0.21
CA ILE A 226 -8.04 8.36 -0.81
C ILE A 226 -7.92 9.87 -0.64
N GLY A 227 -8.94 10.65 -0.98
CA GLY A 227 -8.92 12.12 -0.84
C GLY A 227 -8.77 12.57 0.63
N PHE A 228 -9.27 11.74 1.55
CA PHE A 228 -9.03 11.87 2.97
C PHE A 228 -7.53 11.63 3.24
N THR A 229 -7.05 10.41 3.14
CA THR A 229 -5.68 10.05 3.58
C THR A 229 -4.54 10.64 2.73
N GLN A 230 -4.82 11.06 1.50
CA GLN A 230 -3.89 11.62 0.53
C GLN A 230 -4.43 12.92 -0.08
N PRO A 231 -4.41 14.04 0.66
CA PRO A 231 -4.86 15.36 0.20
C PRO A 231 -4.30 15.79 -1.16
N GLY A 232 -3.04 15.42 -1.44
CA GLY A 232 -2.35 15.75 -2.68
C GLY A 232 -2.98 15.13 -3.93
N LEU A 233 -3.83 14.09 -3.77
CA LEU A 233 -4.56 13.46 -4.86
C LEU A 233 -5.94 14.07 -5.12
N SER A 234 -6.47 14.91 -4.23
CA SER A 234 -7.86 15.38 -4.31
C SER A 234 -8.15 16.16 -5.59
N SER A 235 -7.22 16.99 -6.05
CA SER A 235 -7.38 17.72 -7.33
C SER A 235 -7.40 16.79 -8.52
N LEU A 236 -6.56 15.75 -8.54
CA LEU A 236 -6.51 14.78 -9.62
C LEU A 236 -7.76 13.89 -9.66
N LEU A 237 -8.30 13.50 -8.50
CA LEU A 237 -9.50 12.66 -8.39
C LEU A 237 -10.79 13.45 -8.68
N GLY A 238 -10.80 14.77 -8.44
CA GLY A 238 -11.94 15.65 -8.69
C GLY A 238 -11.86 16.36 -10.04
N ASP A 239 -11.81 17.70 -10.00
CA ASP A 239 -11.91 18.59 -11.17
C ASP A 239 -10.70 18.53 -12.11
N GLY A 240 -9.63 17.83 -11.72
CA GLY A 240 -8.38 17.72 -12.48
C GLY A 240 -7.36 18.78 -12.08
N CYS A 241 -6.11 18.53 -12.47
CA CYS A 241 -4.98 19.43 -12.27
C CYS A 241 -4.57 20.03 -13.61
N GLU A 242 -4.50 21.36 -13.70
CA GLU A 242 -3.98 22.07 -14.87
C GLU A 242 -2.47 21.87 -14.98
N VAL A 243 -2.00 21.48 -16.17
CA VAL A 243 -0.58 21.21 -16.45
C VAL A 243 -0.21 21.77 -17.83
N ASP A 244 1.05 22.16 -18.02
CA ASP A 244 1.57 22.26 -19.39
C ASP A 244 2.19 20.92 -19.76
N ALA A 245 1.72 20.29 -20.83
CA ALA A 245 2.23 19.00 -21.31
C ALA A 245 3.12 19.18 -22.55
N LEU A 246 4.26 18.50 -22.56
CA LEU A 246 5.13 18.32 -23.71
C LEU A 246 4.98 16.87 -24.21
N ARG A 247 4.19 16.70 -25.26
CA ARG A 247 4.00 15.42 -25.95
C ARG A 247 5.12 15.18 -26.96
N PRO A 248 5.45 13.93 -27.31
CA PRO A 248 6.44 13.62 -28.33
C PRO A 248 6.17 14.38 -29.63
N PHE A 249 7.19 15.07 -30.14
CA PHE A 249 7.15 15.84 -31.40
C PHE A 249 6.17 17.03 -31.42
N GLN A 250 5.66 17.46 -30.27
CA GLN A 250 4.76 18.62 -30.17
C GLN A 250 5.35 19.74 -29.31
N SER A 251 4.78 20.93 -29.40
CA SER A 251 5.08 22.04 -28.51
C SER A 251 4.40 21.86 -27.15
N TRP A 252 4.82 22.65 -26.16
CA TRP A 252 4.10 22.78 -24.88
C TRP A 252 2.65 23.20 -25.13
N GLN A 253 1.72 22.51 -24.49
CA GLN A 253 0.29 22.79 -24.58
C GLN A 253 -0.34 22.64 -23.20
N THR A 254 -1.27 23.52 -22.87
CA THR A 254 -2.02 23.44 -21.62
C THR A 254 -3.03 22.31 -21.70
N GLY A 255 -3.12 21.52 -20.63
CA GLY A 255 -4.06 20.42 -20.51
C GLY A 255 -4.48 20.21 -19.08
N THR A 256 -5.38 19.24 -18.90
CA THR A 256 -5.88 18.85 -17.59
C THR A 256 -5.57 17.37 -17.35
N LEU A 257 -4.90 17.10 -16.23
CA LEU A 257 -4.58 15.76 -15.76
C LEU A 257 -5.64 15.32 -14.75
N HIS A 258 -6.21 14.13 -14.93
CA HIS A 258 -7.13 13.51 -13.96
C HIS A 258 -6.70 12.09 -13.64
N LEU A 259 -7.01 11.65 -12.43
CA LEU A 259 -6.91 10.27 -12.00
C LEU A 259 -8.32 9.72 -11.82
N ARG A 260 -8.70 8.74 -12.65
CA ARG A 260 -10.01 8.09 -12.59
C ARG A 260 -9.89 6.71 -11.99
N LEU A 261 -10.85 6.33 -11.17
CA LEU A 261 -10.90 5.03 -10.52
C LEU A 261 -12.01 4.18 -11.13
N HIS A 262 -11.69 2.95 -11.52
CA HIS A 262 -12.64 1.98 -12.04
C HIS A 262 -12.48 0.65 -11.30
N LEU A 263 -13.54 -0.17 -11.25
CA LEU A 263 -13.42 -1.57 -10.85
C LEU A 263 -13.53 -2.46 -12.08
N ALA A 264 -12.54 -3.31 -12.31
CA ALA A 264 -12.52 -4.24 -13.43
C ALA A 264 -12.73 -5.66 -12.94
N LYS A 265 -13.57 -6.41 -13.66
CA LYS A 265 -13.67 -7.86 -13.52
C LYS A 265 -12.48 -8.50 -14.25
N MET A 266 -11.65 -9.20 -13.51
CA MET A 266 -10.55 -9.98 -14.06
C MET A 266 -11.09 -11.34 -14.53
N GLU A 267 -10.60 -11.82 -15.68
CA GLU A 267 -10.92 -13.18 -16.11
C GLU A 267 -10.34 -14.17 -15.09
N SER A 268 -11.21 -15.01 -14.52
CA SER A 268 -10.76 -16.10 -13.67
C SER A 268 -9.96 -17.06 -14.54
N GLN A 269 -8.64 -17.11 -14.35
CA GLN A 269 -7.81 -18.18 -14.92
C GLN A 269 -8.11 -19.49 -14.19
N GLY A 270 -9.27 -20.09 -14.49
CA GLY A 270 -9.66 -21.39 -14.01
C GLY A 270 -10.59 -22.02 -15.04
N PRO A 271 -10.26 -23.20 -15.60
CA PRO A 271 -11.22 -23.90 -16.44
C PRO A 271 -12.46 -24.23 -15.60
N PRO A 272 -13.67 -24.08 -16.16
CA PRO A 272 -14.89 -24.49 -15.46
C PRO A 272 -14.78 -25.98 -15.17
N GLN A 273 -14.61 -26.34 -13.89
CA GLN A 273 -14.71 -27.74 -13.48
C GLN A 273 -16.14 -28.20 -13.79
N PRO A 274 -16.34 -29.24 -14.62
CA PRO A 274 -17.66 -29.76 -14.85
C PRO A 274 -18.21 -30.36 -13.55
N PRO A 275 -19.50 -30.12 -13.23
CA PRO A 275 -20.11 -30.69 -12.05
C PRO A 275 -20.26 -32.20 -12.24
N GLY A 276 -19.50 -32.99 -11.47
CA GLY A 276 -19.83 -34.39 -11.22
C GLY A 276 -18.81 -35.44 -11.71
N SER A 277 -17.56 -35.37 -11.27
CA SER A 277 -16.67 -36.55 -11.30
C SER A 277 -16.37 -37.00 -9.87
N PRO A 278 -16.75 -38.22 -9.44
CA PRO A 278 -16.38 -38.74 -8.13
C PRO A 278 -14.87 -38.97 -8.08
N ARG A 279 -14.24 -38.42 -7.04
CA ARG A 279 -12.79 -38.44 -6.81
C ARG A 279 -12.37 -39.85 -6.39
N GLU A 280 -11.91 -40.65 -7.34
CA GLU A 280 -11.28 -41.94 -7.08
C GLU A 280 -9.86 -41.68 -6.54
N ALA A 281 -9.63 -42.07 -5.28
CA ALA A 281 -8.33 -41.95 -4.63
C ALA A 281 -7.35 -42.97 -5.22
N MET A 282 -6.21 -42.49 -5.74
CA MET A 282 -5.02 -43.32 -5.94
C MET A 282 -3.83 -42.72 -5.17
N PRO A 283 -3.07 -43.52 -4.42
CA PRO A 283 -1.95 -43.08 -3.59
C PRO A 283 -0.60 -43.17 -4.33
N ASP A 284 0.36 -42.39 -3.81
CA ASP A 284 1.82 -42.51 -3.87
C ASP A 284 2.52 -42.97 -5.17
N ALA A 285 3.41 -42.09 -5.66
CA ALA A 285 4.62 -42.51 -6.36
C ALA A 285 5.83 -41.70 -5.86
N LEU A 286 6.60 -42.37 -5.00
CA LEU A 286 7.97 -42.05 -4.58
C LEU A 286 8.95 -41.98 -5.77
N TYR A 287 9.90 -41.04 -5.70
CA TYR A 287 11.28 -41.05 -6.25
C TYR A 287 11.59 -41.68 -7.63
N LEU A 288 12.16 -40.87 -8.53
CA LEU A 288 13.13 -41.30 -9.57
C LEU A 288 14.22 -40.21 -9.82
N PRO A 289 15.41 -40.57 -10.36
CA PRO A 289 16.74 -40.00 -10.08
C PRO A 289 17.20 -38.89 -11.08
N PRO A 290 18.42 -38.29 -10.98
CA PRO A 290 18.77 -37.10 -11.74
C PRO A 290 19.10 -37.44 -13.19
N GLY A 291 18.41 -36.80 -14.14
CA GLY A 291 18.68 -36.97 -15.57
C GLY A 291 17.68 -36.34 -16.55
N GLY A 292 16.71 -35.54 -16.10
CA GLY A 292 15.71 -34.89 -16.97
C GLY A 292 16.13 -33.47 -17.37
N LYS A 293 16.17 -33.19 -18.68
CA LYS A 293 16.38 -31.86 -19.26
C LYS A 293 15.36 -30.84 -18.69
N PRO A 294 15.77 -29.59 -18.43
CA PRO A 294 14.86 -28.57 -17.92
C PRO A 294 13.84 -28.20 -19.00
N SER A 295 12.55 -28.42 -18.71
CA SER A 295 11.47 -27.81 -19.49
C SER A 295 11.36 -26.34 -19.10
N ALA A 296 11.38 -25.48 -20.11
CA ALA A 296 11.24 -24.04 -19.97
C ALA A 296 9.82 -23.65 -19.52
N GLY A 297 9.74 -22.57 -18.74
CA GLY A 297 8.57 -21.69 -18.70
C GLY A 297 7.47 -22.03 -17.70
N SER A 298 7.78 -22.14 -16.41
CA SER A 298 6.78 -21.86 -15.37
C SER A 298 6.81 -20.37 -15.06
N THR A 299 5.98 -19.59 -15.74
CA THR A 299 5.69 -18.21 -15.36
C THR A 299 5.08 -18.19 -13.95
N ALA A 300 5.42 -17.17 -13.17
CA ALA A 300 5.02 -16.99 -11.78
C ALA A 300 3.50 -17.13 -11.61
N SER A 301 3.06 -18.30 -11.15
CA SER A 301 1.68 -18.52 -10.71
C SER A 301 1.43 -17.68 -9.48
N GLY A 302 0.42 -16.81 -9.55
CA GLY A 302 -0.13 -16.13 -8.38
C GLY A 302 -0.56 -17.16 -7.34
N PHE A 303 -0.40 -16.79 -6.07
CA PHE A 303 -0.83 -17.59 -4.93
C PHE A 303 -2.34 -17.73 -4.95
N THR A 304 -2.83 -18.96 -4.95
CA THR A 304 -4.27 -19.26 -4.84
C THR A 304 -4.62 -19.68 -3.41
N LEU A 305 -5.89 -19.51 -3.01
CA LEU A 305 -6.38 -20.03 -1.72
C LEU A 305 -6.20 -21.56 -1.61
N ASP A 306 -6.12 -22.25 -2.75
CA ASP A 306 -5.82 -23.68 -2.84
C ASP A 306 -4.34 -23.98 -2.53
N ASP A 307 -3.40 -23.09 -2.88
CA ASP A 307 -2.00 -23.20 -2.44
C ASP A 307 -1.90 -23.03 -0.91
N PHE A 308 -2.67 -22.10 -0.33
CA PHE A 308 -2.79 -21.93 1.13
C PHE A 308 -3.39 -23.17 1.81
N ALA A 309 -4.48 -23.71 1.25
CA ALA A 309 -5.10 -24.94 1.74
C ALA A 309 -4.15 -26.14 1.64
N SER A 310 -3.31 -26.21 0.59
CA SER A 310 -2.30 -27.27 0.46
C SER A 310 -1.23 -27.20 1.55
N THR A 311 -0.80 -25.99 1.97
CA THR A 311 0.14 -25.82 3.09
C THR A 311 -0.45 -26.12 4.47
N LEU A 312 -1.79 -26.17 4.59
CA LEU A 312 -2.50 -26.56 5.80
C LEU A 312 -2.71 -28.08 5.90
N VAL A 313 -2.60 -28.81 4.79
CA VAL A 313 -2.92 -30.25 4.70
C VAL A 313 -1.68 -31.15 4.71
N ASP A 314 -0.47 -30.59 4.56
CA ASP A 314 0.76 -31.35 4.72
C ASP A 314 0.89 -31.90 6.15
N GLY A 315 1.10 -33.21 6.26
CA GLY A 315 0.93 -34.00 7.48
C GLY A 315 1.67 -33.48 8.73
N PRO A 316 1.30 -33.97 9.92
CA PRO A 316 1.75 -33.46 11.23
C PRO A 316 3.28 -33.43 11.44
N ASP A 317 4.04 -34.11 10.57
CA ASP A 317 5.50 -34.16 10.61
C ASP A 317 6.20 -33.10 9.73
N SER A 318 5.45 -32.25 9.00
CA SER A 318 5.98 -31.16 8.21
C SER A 318 6.36 -29.97 9.09
N ALA A 319 7.66 -29.65 9.12
CA ALA A 319 8.22 -28.49 9.85
C ALA A 319 7.67 -27.12 9.41
N THR A 320 6.78 -27.07 8.42
CA THR A 320 6.09 -25.87 7.92
C THR A 320 4.57 -25.89 8.08
N ALA A 321 3.95 -26.97 8.56
CA ALA A 321 2.49 -26.99 8.74
C ALA A 321 2.04 -26.11 9.92
N GLY A 322 0.95 -25.36 9.73
CA GLY A 322 0.05 -24.90 10.80
C GLY A 322 0.03 -23.40 11.14
N VAL A 323 1.15 -22.69 11.14
CA VAL A 323 1.22 -21.38 11.82
C VAL A 323 0.35 -20.30 11.18
N LEU A 324 0.06 -20.36 9.88
CA LEU A 324 -0.82 -19.37 9.25
C LEU A 324 -2.29 -19.51 9.68
N GLY A 325 -2.69 -20.70 10.14
CA GLY A 325 -3.99 -20.94 10.75
C GLY A 325 -4.05 -20.59 12.23
N ASP A 326 -2.90 -20.38 12.88
CA ASP A 326 -2.84 -20.01 14.29
C ASP A 326 -3.27 -18.54 14.48
N TRP A 327 -3.73 -18.24 15.68
CA TRP A 327 -4.09 -16.89 16.09
C TRP A 327 -2.97 -16.29 16.94
N LEU A 328 -2.72 -15.00 16.81
CA LEU A 328 -1.73 -14.28 17.60
C LEU A 328 -2.40 -13.14 18.37
N THR A 329 -1.98 -12.96 19.61
CA THR A 329 -2.36 -11.81 20.44
C THR A 329 -1.10 -11.06 20.85
N PHE A 330 -1.03 -9.76 20.59
CA PHE A 330 0.06 -8.93 21.09
C PHE A 330 -0.09 -8.73 22.60
N THR A 331 0.96 -9.05 23.37
CA THR A 331 0.93 -8.92 24.84
C THR A 331 1.60 -7.64 25.33
N ASP A 332 2.33 -6.94 24.46
CA ASP A 332 2.95 -5.67 24.77
C ASP A 332 1.97 -4.50 24.54
N GLU A 333 1.25 -4.13 25.60
CA GLU A 333 0.34 -2.97 25.60
C GLU A 333 1.04 -1.67 25.20
N ARG A 334 2.34 -1.52 25.49
CA ARG A 334 3.08 -0.30 25.14
C ARG A 334 3.31 -0.23 23.64
N TRP A 335 3.73 -1.34 23.02
CA TRP A 335 3.90 -1.39 21.57
C TRP A 335 2.59 -1.07 20.85
N ILE A 336 1.49 -1.67 21.30
CA ILE A 336 0.14 -1.38 20.81
C ILE A 336 -0.13 0.12 20.92
N GLN A 337 -0.01 0.70 22.11
CA GLN A 337 -0.30 2.12 22.32
C GLN A 337 0.54 3.03 21.41
N ILE A 338 1.84 2.74 21.27
CA ILE A 338 2.74 3.49 20.38
C ILE A 338 2.26 3.39 18.92
N PHE A 339 1.91 2.18 18.47
CA PHE A 339 1.40 1.96 17.12
C PHE A 339 0.14 2.79 16.85
N LEU A 340 -0.82 2.74 17.77
CA LEU A 340 -2.10 3.46 17.61
C LEU A 340 -1.87 4.98 17.66
N SER A 341 -1.05 5.45 18.61
CA SER A 341 -0.76 6.86 18.78
C SER A 341 -0.07 7.45 17.56
N THR A 342 0.96 6.77 17.05
CA THR A 342 1.70 7.30 15.89
C THR A 342 0.85 7.32 14.62
N TYR A 343 0.05 6.27 14.38
CA TYR A 343 -0.83 6.26 13.21
C TYR A 343 -1.88 7.37 13.28
N ALA A 344 -2.52 7.54 14.44
CA ALA A 344 -3.49 8.60 14.63
C ALA A 344 -2.86 10.00 14.55
N GLU A 345 -1.66 10.18 15.12
CA GLU A 345 -0.88 11.42 14.98
C GLU A 345 -0.59 11.75 13.52
N GLN A 346 -0.16 10.76 12.74
CA GLN A 346 0.13 10.93 11.32
C GLN A 346 -1.09 11.39 10.54
N VAL A 347 -2.24 10.76 10.74
CA VAL A 347 -3.43 11.11 9.97
C VAL A 347 -4.01 12.45 10.43
N VAL A 348 -4.09 12.73 11.73
CA VAL A 348 -4.49 14.05 12.23
C VAL A 348 -3.59 15.15 11.65
N ALA A 349 -2.27 14.93 11.61
CA ALA A 349 -1.34 15.86 10.98
C ALA A 349 -1.67 16.05 9.49
N GLN A 350 -1.83 14.98 8.71
CA GLN A 350 -2.12 15.04 7.27
C GLN A 350 -3.38 15.84 6.92
N HIS A 351 -4.41 15.77 7.75
CA HIS A 351 -5.67 16.47 7.50
C HIS A 351 -5.72 17.90 7.99
N LEU A 352 -4.79 18.27 8.85
CA LEU A 352 -4.81 19.55 9.52
C LEU A 352 -4.90 20.76 8.57
N PRO A 353 -4.21 20.78 7.40
CA PRO A 353 -4.36 21.86 6.42
C PRO A 353 -5.77 21.97 5.84
N GLN A 354 -6.47 20.85 5.64
CA GLN A 354 -7.85 20.80 5.13
C GLN A 354 -8.87 21.13 6.22
N MET A 355 -8.54 20.84 7.48
CA MET A 355 -9.38 21.12 8.64
C MET A 355 -9.30 22.59 9.07
N LEU A 356 -8.16 23.27 8.85
CA LEU A 356 -8.02 24.68 9.15
C LEU A 356 -9.10 25.49 8.40
N PRO A 357 -9.95 26.23 9.12
CA PRO A 357 -11.13 26.84 8.53
C PRO A 357 -10.71 27.98 7.60
N SER A 358 -11.50 28.23 6.55
CA SER A 358 -11.61 29.62 6.07
C SER A 358 -11.97 30.50 7.27
N PRO A 359 -11.49 31.75 7.36
CA PRO A 359 -11.57 32.60 8.57
C PRO A 359 -12.99 32.90 9.14
N GLN A 360 -14.04 32.28 8.60
CA GLN A 360 -15.45 32.38 9.01
C GLN A 360 -16.09 31.02 9.37
N GLY A 361 -15.33 29.92 9.46
CA GLY A 361 -15.86 28.60 9.73
C GLY A 361 -16.34 28.41 11.18
N ASP A 362 -17.39 27.60 11.35
CA ASP A 362 -17.92 27.17 12.64
C ASP A 362 -16.92 26.26 13.38
N GLN A 363 -16.46 26.71 14.55
CA GLN A 363 -15.51 25.99 15.40
C GLN A 363 -16.06 24.63 15.84
N GLU A 364 -17.37 24.51 16.00
CA GLU A 364 -18.02 23.25 16.38
C GLU A 364 -17.92 22.20 15.26
N ALA A 365 -18.16 22.60 14.02
CA ALA A 365 -17.99 21.74 12.85
C ALA A 365 -16.53 21.29 12.63
N LEU A 366 -15.58 22.11 13.06
CA LEU A 366 -14.17 21.76 13.05
C LEU A 366 -13.82 20.77 14.16
N CYS A 367 -14.28 21.01 15.39
CA CYS A 367 -14.12 20.07 16.50
C CYS A 367 -14.69 18.69 16.16
N ASN A 368 -15.87 18.66 15.55
CA ASN A 368 -16.50 17.42 15.12
C ASN A 368 -15.69 16.69 14.04
N ARG A 369 -15.05 17.41 13.10
CA ARG A 369 -14.19 16.79 12.08
C ARG A 369 -12.88 16.25 12.64
N VAL A 370 -12.23 16.98 13.53
CA VAL A 370 -11.01 16.50 14.22
C VAL A 370 -11.33 15.29 15.07
N THR A 371 -12.44 15.34 15.83
CA THR A 371 -12.92 14.21 16.63
C THR A 371 -13.27 13.02 15.73
N TYR A 372 -13.99 13.25 14.63
CA TYR A 372 -14.35 12.22 13.66
C TYR A 372 -13.11 11.57 13.05
N ALA A 373 -12.13 12.35 12.62
CA ALA A 373 -10.85 11.82 12.15
C ALA A 373 -10.17 10.98 13.22
N ALA A 374 -9.96 11.53 14.43
CA ALA A 374 -9.32 10.83 15.55
C ALA A 374 -10.05 9.54 15.97
N THR A 375 -11.37 9.46 15.78
CA THR A 375 -12.20 8.31 16.16
C THR A 375 -12.35 7.27 15.04
N ASN A 376 -12.57 7.69 13.80
CA ASN A 376 -12.59 6.80 12.63
C ASN A 376 -11.21 6.18 12.36
N LEU A 377 -10.12 6.81 12.78
CA LEU A 377 -8.78 6.22 12.71
C LEU A 377 -8.61 4.99 13.59
N VAL A 378 -9.38 4.91 14.68
CA VAL A 378 -9.30 3.83 15.67
C VAL A 378 -10.29 2.69 15.37
N GLN A 379 -11.31 2.88 14.52
CA GLN A 379 -12.34 1.84 14.24
C GLN A 379 -12.95 1.85 12.82
N GLY A 380 -12.65 2.83 11.98
CA GLY A 380 -13.35 3.07 10.71
C GLY A 380 -13.11 2.02 9.62
N ALA A 381 -13.75 2.19 8.47
CA ALA A 381 -13.66 1.29 7.32
C ALA A 381 -12.22 1.07 6.80
N SER A 382 -11.32 2.02 7.07
CA SER A 382 -9.88 2.02 6.78
C SER A 382 -9.01 1.60 7.97
N GLY A 383 -9.65 1.30 9.10
CA GLY A 383 -8.99 1.11 10.37
C GLY A 383 -8.31 -0.25 10.44
N LEU A 384 -7.10 -0.25 10.98
CA LEU A 384 -6.37 -1.42 11.49
C LEU A 384 -7.15 -2.30 12.48
N PHE A 385 -8.38 -1.91 12.84
CA PHE A 385 -9.08 -2.29 14.04
C PHE A 385 -10.49 -2.84 13.82
N LYS A 386 -10.91 -3.11 12.58
CA LYS A 386 -12.08 -3.99 12.40
C LYS A 386 -11.87 -5.35 13.08
N HIS A 387 -10.60 -5.75 13.25
CA HIS A 387 -10.12 -6.86 14.09
C HIS A 387 -8.86 -6.38 14.82
N THR A 388 -8.99 -5.97 16.08
CA THR A 388 -7.93 -5.30 16.83
C THR A 388 -6.68 -6.17 16.99
N PHE A 389 -5.49 -5.62 16.73
CA PHE A 389 -4.21 -6.08 17.30
C PHE A 389 -4.15 -6.01 18.84
N VAL A 390 -5.29 -5.71 19.47
CA VAL A 390 -5.45 -5.20 20.82
C VAL A 390 -6.57 -6.00 21.47
N HIS A 391 -6.18 -6.91 22.35
CA HIS A 391 -7.05 -7.78 23.16
C HIS A 391 -7.83 -8.89 22.44
N GLU A 392 -7.92 -8.90 21.11
CA GLU A 392 -8.49 -10.03 20.36
C GLU A 392 -7.40 -10.82 19.62
N PRO A 393 -7.44 -12.16 19.62
CA PRO A 393 -6.58 -12.96 18.77
C PRO A 393 -6.84 -12.63 17.29
N VAL A 394 -5.77 -12.42 16.52
CA VAL A 394 -5.81 -12.19 15.07
C VAL A 394 -5.18 -13.37 14.35
N LEU A 395 -5.78 -13.83 13.26
CA LEU A 395 -5.21 -14.92 12.47
C LEU A 395 -3.85 -14.49 11.89
N VAL A 396 -2.83 -15.35 11.98
CA VAL A 396 -1.50 -15.04 11.41
C VAL A 396 -1.59 -14.77 9.90
N ALA A 397 -2.50 -15.46 9.19
CA ALA A 397 -2.80 -15.19 7.78
C ALA A 397 -3.31 -13.78 7.50
N ASP A 398 -3.94 -13.12 8.48
CA ASP A 398 -4.46 -11.74 8.35
C ASP A 398 -3.45 -10.69 8.81
N VAL A 399 -2.47 -11.07 9.63
CA VAL A 399 -1.43 -10.14 10.13
C VAL A 399 -0.37 -9.86 9.07
N TRP A 400 0.11 -10.88 8.38
CA TRP A 400 1.24 -10.72 7.45
C TRP A 400 0.95 -9.73 6.29
N PRO A 401 -0.24 -9.69 5.65
CA PRO A 401 -0.48 -8.74 4.56
C PRO A 401 -0.64 -7.30 5.09
N ARG A 402 -1.13 -7.14 6.33
CA ARG A 402 -1.21 -5.83 7.00
C ARG A 402 0.18 -5.29 7.34
N LEU A 403 1.08 -6.14 7.84
CA LEU A 403 2.49 -5.77 8.06
C LEU A 403 3.19 -5.42 6.74
N ARG A 404 2.94 -6.17 5.67
CA ARG A 404 3.41 -5.85 4.31
C ARG A 404 2.93 -4.47 3.86
N TRP A 405 1.64 -4.17 4.03
CA TRP A 405 1.08 -2.87 3.67
C TRP A 405 1.74 -1.74 4.43
N HIS A 406 1.91 -1.87 5.75
CA HIS A 406 2.57 -0.84 6.54
C HIS A 406 4.02 -0.57 6.13
N LEU A 407 4.76 -1.64 5.78
CA LEU A 407 6.09 -1.49 5.23
C LEU A 407 6.04 -0.67 3.93
N ALA A 408 5.17 -1.03 2.99
CA ALA A 408 5.00 -0.31 1.72
C ALA A 408 4.50 1.14 1.91
N GLN A 409 3.69 1.40 2.94
CA GLN A 409 3.17 2.73 3.27
C GLN A 409 4.27 3.69 3.76
N SER A 410 5.35 3.17 4.34
CA SER A 410 6.41 3.99 4.94
C SER A 410 7.02 4.98 3.93
N SER A 411 7.44 4.51 2.76
CA SER A 411 7.93 5.34 1.67
C SER A 411 7.70 4.67 0.30
N GLU A 412 7.67 5.50 -0.75
CA GLU A 412 7.63 5.02 -2.13
C GLU A 412 8.82 4.10 -2.44
N ARG A 413 10.01 4.46 -1.93
CA ARG A 413 11.22 3.66 -2.07
C ARG A 413 11.03 2.24 -1.53
N VAL A 414 10.48 2.10 -0.32
CA VAL A 414 10.23 0.79 0.28
C VAL A 414 9.24 -0.01 -0.57
N MET A 415 8.15 0.61 -1.03
CA MET A 415 7.17 -0.05 -1.91
C MET A 415 7.81 -0.51 -3.23
N GLN A 416 8.58 0.36 -3.90
CA GLN A 416 9.27 0.04 -5.16
C GLN A 416 10.26 -1.11 -4.96
N LEU A 417 11.06 -1.07 -3.89
CA LEU A 417 11.98 -2.16 -3.55
C LEU A 417 11.26 -3.48 -3.25
N MET A 418 10.10 -3.45 -2.60
CA MET A 418 9.28 -4.65 -2.39
C MET A 418 8.70 -5.20 -3.70
N GLY A 419 8.34 -4.32 -4.63
CA GLY A 419 7.89 -4.67 -5.99
C GLY A 419 9.01 -5.13 -6.92
N GLY A 420 10.26 -4.81 -6.59
CA GLY A 420 11.44 -5.08 -7.40
C GLY A 420 11.80 -3.91 -8.30
N VAL A 421 13.05 -3.44 -8.20
CA VAL A 421 13.59 -2.38 -9.07
C VAL A 421 14.66 -2.95 -9.99
N SER A 422 14.71 -2.48 -11.23
CA SER A 422 15.81 -2.83 -12.14
C SER A 422 17.11 -2.24 -11.62
N ALA A 423 18.14 -3.08 -11.44
CA ALA A 423 19.41 -2.66 -10.89
C ALA A 423 20.57 -3.49 -11.45
N GLN A 424 21.77 -2.94 -11.34
CA GLN A 424 23.02 -3.68 -11.42
C GLN A 424 23.61 -3.80 -10.02
N VAL A 425 24.07 -4.99 -9.65
CA VAL A 425 24.69 -5.26 -8.35
C VAL A 425 26.09 -5.79 -8.57
N LEU A 426 27.06 -5.28 -7.83
CA LEU A 426 28.44 -5.75 -7.78
C LEU A 426 28.74 -6.34 -6.41
N PRO A 427 28.54 -7.66 -6.21
CA PRO A 427 28.98 -8.32 -4.98
C PRO A 427 30.51 -8.31 -4.87
N PRO A 428 31.09 -8.28 -3.65
CA PRO A 428 32.52 -8.34 -3.46
C PRO A 428 33.17 -9.55 -4.14
N GLY A 429 34.17 -9.30 -4.99
CA GLY A 429 34.91 -10.35 -5.70
C GLY A 429 34.19 -10.96 -6.91
N LEU A 430 33.00 -10.47 -7.27
CA LEU A 430 32.27 -10.87 -8.47
C LEU A 430 32.20 -9.73 -9.49
N SER A 431 31.66 -10.02 -10.68
CA SER A 431 31.34 -9.00 -11.70
C SER A 431 29.96 -8.39 -11.46
N TRP A 432 29.67 -7.29 -12.16
CA TRP A 432 28.32 -6.71 -12.21
C TRP A 432 27.29 -7.76 -12.67
N GLN A 433 26.17 -7.82 -11.98
CA GLN A 433 25.02 -8.66 -12.26
C GLN A 433 23.81 -7.78 -12.48
N GLN A 434 23.17 -7.89 -13.63
CA GLN A 434 21.94 -7.18 -13.94
C GLN A 434 20.72 -8.03 -13.51
N GLY A 435 19.73 -7.38 -12.90
CA GLY A 435 18.50 -8.05 -12.52
C GLY A 435 17.53 -7.13 -11.80
N SER A 436 16.53 -7.74 -11.17
CA SER A 436 15.59 -7.03 -10.30
C SER A 436 16.02 -7.18 -8.84
N LEU A 437 16.30 -6.06 -8.20
CA LEU A 437 16.63 -5.97 -6.78
C LEU A 437 15.34 -5.88 -5.96
N TYR A 438 15.19 -6.78 -5.00
CA TYR A 438 14.04 -6.83 -4.09
C TYR A 438 14.44 -6.60 -2.64
N LEU A 439 13.66 -5.80 -1.92
CA LEU A 439 13.58 -5.84 -0.46
C LEU A 439 12.62 -6.96 -0.06
N ARG A 440 13.12 -7.98 0.62
CA ARG A 440 12.31 -9.10 1.15
C ARG A 440 12.06 -8.92 2.64
N PRO A 441 10.89 -8.41 3.05
CA PRO A 441 10.47 -8.41 4.43
C PRO A 441 10.10 -9.82 4.92
N LEU A 442 10.58 -10.14 6.12
CA LEU A 442 10.47 -11.44 6.78
C LEU A 442 9.85 -11.25 8.16
N MET A 443 8.69 -11.83 8.39
CA MET A 443 8.11 -11.95 9.73
C MET A 443 8.59 -13.25 10.36
N GLN A 444 9.30 -13.14 11.47
CA GLN A 444 9.75 -14.28 12.26
C GLN A 444 8.86 -14.42 13.49
N LEU A 445 8.28 -15.59 13.66
CA LEU A 445 7.55 -15.96 14.87
C LEU A 445 8.41 -16.98 15.61
N ALA A 446 8.72 -16.74 16.88
CA ALA A 446 9.54 -17.63 17.69
C ALA A 446 8.84 -17.93 19.03
N THR A 447 8.70 -19.21 19.35
CA THR A 447 8.28 -19.72 20.67
C THR A 447 9.46 -20.43 21.33
N SER A 448 9.28 -20.95 22.55
CA SER A 448 10.30 -21.78 23.19
C SER A 448 10.63 -23.06 22.40
N ASN A 449 9.70 -23.51 21.55
CA ASN A 449 9.76 -24.84 20.93
C ASN A 449 10.03 -24.78 19.43
N ARG A 450 9.64 -23.70 18.75
CA ARG A 450 9.68 -23.60 17.29
C ARG A 450 9.80 -22.16 16.82
N SER A 451 10.38 -22.00 15.63
CA SER A 451 10.42 -20.72 14.92
C SER A 451 9.93 -20.90 13.50
N TRP A 452 9.22 -19.90 13.00
CA TRP A 452 8.71 -19.81 11.64
C TRP A 452 9.17 -18.52 11.01
N ILE A 453 9.42 -18.56 9.70
CA ILE A 453 9.76 -17.39 8.89
C ILE A 453 8.70 -17.26 7.81
N VAL A 454 8.00 -16.14 7.76
CA VAL A 454 7.01 -15.81 6.72
C VAL A 454 7.59 -14.72 5.83
N ASP A 455 7.70 -14.99 4.53
CA ASP A 455 8.01 -13.98 3.51
C ASP A 455 6.78 -13.10 3.28
N LEU A 456 6.81 -11.86 3.78
CA LEU A 456 5.70 -10.92 3.66
C LEU A 456 5.47 -10.46 2.21
N SER A 457 6.44 -10.65 1.32
CA SER A 457 6.30 -10.34 -0.11
C SER A 457 5.44 -11.36 -0.84
N ARG A 458 5.35 -12.59 -0.33
CA ARG A 458 4.69 -13.72 -1.00
C ARG A 458 3.64 -14.43 -0.16
N GLY A 459 3.54 -14.11 1.13
CA GLY A 459 2.69 -14.83 2.07
C GLY A 459 3.12 -16.29 2.29
N ARG A 460 4.40 -16.61 2.06
CA ARG A 460 4.90 -17.99 2.09
C ARG A 460 5.75 -18.25 3.31
N LEU A 461 5.55 -19.41 3.93
CA LEU A 461 6.46 -19.94 4.93
C LEU A 461 7.77 -20.35 4.28
N LEU A 462 8.88 -19.94 4.87
CA LEU A 462 10.23 -20.28 4.44
C LEU A 462 10.84 -21.28 5.43
N PRO A 463 11.47 -22.36 4.94
CA PRO A 463 12.18 -23.29 5.80
C PRO A 463 13.46 -22.67 6.39
N THR A 464 14.06 -21.71 5.68
CA THR A 464 15.28 -21.01 6.08
C THR A 464 15.27 -19.56 5.58
N THR A 465 16.06 -18.69 6.20
CA THR A 465 16.27 -17.32 5.73
C THR A 465 16.78 -17.31 4.28
N PRO A 466 16.25 -16.44 3.39
CA PRO A 466 16.76 -16.28 2.04
C PRO A 466 18.25 -15.92 1.99
N LEU A 467 18.93 -16.28 0.91
CA LEU A 467 20.29 -15.84 0.65
C LEU A 467 20.30 -14.33 0.35
N ALA A 468 20.69 -13.53 1.32
CA ALA A 468 20.81 -12.08 1.22
C ALA A 468 22.06 -11.68 0.41
N LEU A 469 21.98 -10.55 -0.27
CA LEU A 469 23.16 -9.86 -0.79
C LEU A 469 24.05 -9.38 0.37
N PRO A 470 25.38 -9.42 0.22
CA PRO A 470 26.29 -8.93 1.25
C PRO A 470 26.16 -7.41 1.38
N ALA A 471 26.34 -6.89 2.60
CA ALA A 471 26.19 -5.47 2.91
C ALA A 471 27.08 -4.55 2.05
N GLU A 472 28.27 -5.03 1.69
CA GLU A 472 29.29 -4.34 0.90
C GLU A 472 28.98 -4.34 -0.62
N ALA A 473 27.96 -5.06 -1.07
CA ALA A 473 27.62 -5.10 -2.51
C ALA A 473 27.18 -3.71 -2.97
N ALA A 474 27.82 -3.22 -4.04
CA ALA A 474 27.41 -1.96 -4.66
C ALA A 474 26.17 -2.20 -5.53
N VAL A 475 25.28 -1.22 -5.56
CA VAL A 475 23.99 -1.23 -6.23
C VAL A 475 23.86 0.05 -7.05
N ASP A 476 23.61 -0.14 -8.34
CA ASP A 476 23.28 0.91 -9.29
C ASP A 476 21.83 0.69 -9.75
N VAL A 477 20.92 1.56 -9.32
CA VAL A 477 19.48 1.46 -9.64
C VAL A 477 19.23 2.18 -10.95
N ALA A 478 18.57 1.51 -11.90
CA ALA A 478 18.28 2.08 -13.20
C ALA A 478 17.43 3.36 -13.07
N ASP A 479 17.68 4.32 -13.96
CA ASP A 479 17.00 5.63 -14.01
C ASP A 479 17.18 6.51 -12.75
N ASP A 480 18.13 6.14 -11.89
CA ASP A 480 18.63 6.85 -10.70
C ASP A 480 17.58 7.66 -9.92
N PRO A 481 16.53 7.01 -9.36
CA PRO A 481 15.53 7.71 -8.54
C PRO A 481 16.05 8.15 -7.16
N TRP A 482 17.18 7.59 -6.68
CA TRP A 482 17.59 7.71 -5.27
C TRP A 482 18.98 8.30 -5.05
N GLY A 483 19.71 8.64 -6.12
CA GLY A 483 21.04 9.21 -6.06
C GLY A 483 22.15 8.20 -6.37
N PRO A 484 23.41 8.64 -6.27
CA PRO A 484 24.56 7.90 -6.78
C PRO A 484 24.71 6.52 -6.14
N LEU A 485 25.49 5.65 -6.81
CA LEU A 485 25.85 4.29 -6.41
C LEU A 485 25.80 4.05 -4.88
N LEU A 486 24.88 3.19 -4.44
CA LEU A 486 24.64 2.86 -3.03
C LEU A 486 25.21 1.48 -2.71
N THR A 487 25.52 1.21 -1.45
CA THR A 487 25.73 -0.17 -0.99
C THR A 487 24.44 -0.79 -0.47
N VAL A 488 24.39 -2.11 -0.32
CA VAL A 488 23.28 -2.79 0.37
C VAL A 488 23.15 -2.30 1.83
N ALA A 489 24.26 -1.95 2.49
CA ALA A 489 24.24 -1.32 3.80
C ALA A 489 23.55 0.05 3.78
N ASP A 490 23.87 0.90 2.80
CA ASP A 490 23.24 2.21 2.63
C ASP A 490 21.75 2.08 2.36
N LEU A 491 21.36 1.16 1.47
CA LEU A 491 19.95 0.87 1.21
C LEU A 491 19.22 0.39 2.46
N THR A 492 19.86 -0.45 3.28
CA THR A 492 19.29 -0.89 4.56
C THR A 492 19.11 0.30 5.49
N ALA A 493 20.10 1.18 5.61
CA ALA A 493 20.01 2.38 6.44
C ALA A 493 18.92 3.36 5.96
N LEU A 494 18.71 3.48 4.65
CA LEU A 494 17.63 4.28 4.07
C LEU A 494 16.25 3.70 4.40
N VAL A 495 16.06 2.38 4.24
CA VAL A 495 14.82 1.69 4.63
C VAL A 495 14.56 1.84 6.13
N ASP A 496 15.61 1.68 6.95
CA ASP A 496 15.52 1.87 8.40
C ASP A 496 15.12 3.30 8.75
N CYS A 497 15.69 4.30 8.07
CA CYS A 497 15.35 5.70 8.26
C CYS A 497 13.90 5.97 7.88
N ASP A 498 13.44 5.48 6.73
CA ASP A 498 12.06 5.65 6.26
C ASP A 498 11.07 5.03 7.27
N LEU A 499 11.33 3.80 7.74
CA LEU A 499 10.48 3.11 8.71
C LEU A 499 10.47 3.80 10.07
N ASN A 500 11.62 4.22 10.60
CA ASN A 500 11.68 4.94 11.87
C ASN A 500 11.00 6.31 11.80
N THR A 501 11.01 6.94 10.63
CA THR A 501 10.41 8.27 10.43
C THR A 501 8.90 8.18 10.22
N HIS A 502 8.43 7.16 9.51
CA HIS A 502 7.07 7.12 8.99
C HIS A 502 6.20 6.04 9.63
N THR A 503 6.79 4.97 10.14
CA THR A 503 6.08 3.85 10.77
C THR A 503 6.88 3.29 11.96
N PRO A 504 7.22 4.10 12.98
CA PRO A 504 8.17 3.72 14.03
C PRO A 504 7.74 2.50 14.85
N ALA A 505 6.44 2.29 15.02
CA ALA A 505 5.95 1.07 15.69
C ALA A 505 6.21 -0.20 14.87
N ILE A 506 6.17 -0.12 13.53
CA ILE A 506 6.56 -1.23 12.66
C ILE A 506 8.07 -1.44 12.72
N ALA A 507 8.85 -0.35 12.79
CA ALA A 507 10.29 -0.42 13.02
C ALA A 507 10.63 -1.07 14.39
N ALA A 508 9.82 -0.84 15.42
CA ALA A 508 10.00 -1.44 16.74
C ALA A 508 9.87 -2.98 16.72
N LEU A 509 9.11 -3.56 15.78
CA LEU A 509 9.02 -5.01 15.62
C LEU A 509 10.38 -5.67 15.33
N ARG A 510 11.38 -4.91 14.85
CA ARG A 510 12.74 -5.44 14.68
C ARG A 510 13.41 -5.87 15.98
N GLN A 511 13.02 -5.26 17.10
CA GLN A 511 13.57 -5.58 18.42
C GLN A 511 12.91 -6.84 19.01
N GLY A 512 11.86 -7.35 18.37
CA GLY A 512 11.03 -8.43 18.88
C GLY A 512 9.94 -7.90 19.80
N THR A 513 8.69 -8.20 19.47
CA THR A 513 7.53 -7.86 20.28
C THR A 513 6.91 -9.12 20.88
N PRO A 514 6.72 -9.17 22.21
CA PRO A 514 6.08 -10.29 22.88
C PRO A 514 4.66 -10.54 22.34
N ILE A 515 4.38 -11.80 22.02
CA ILE A 515 3.08 -12.27 21.55
C ILE A 515 2.67 -13.54 22.29
N ASN A 516 1.38 -13.84 22.23
CA ASN A 516 0.79 -15.12 22.57
C ASN A 516 0.30 -15.78 21.29
N LEU A 517 0.79 -16.98 20.98
CA LEU A 517 0.35 -17.78 19.84
C LEU A 517 -0.66 -18.82 20.32
N HIS A 518 -1.85 -18.81 19.75
CA HIS A 518 -2.95 -19.71 20.03
C HIS A 518 -3.08 -20.68 18.87
N GLN A 519 -2.78 -21.95 19.11
CA GLN A 519 -2.94 -22.97 18.08
C GLN A 519 -4.42 -23.27 17.84
N LEU A 520 -4.77 -23.60 16.59
CA LEU A 520 -6.12 -24.03 16.20
C LEU A 520 -6.59 -25.25 17.00
N ASP A 521 -5.65 -26.13 17.39
CA ASP A 521 -5.94 -27.26 18.24
C ASP A 521 -6.10 -26.79 19.69
N ALA A 522 -7.35 -26.74 20.16
CA ALA A 522 -7.73 -26.22 21.47
C ALA A 522 -7.01 -26.92 22.64
N GLU A 523 -6.45 -28.10 22.43
CA GLU A 523 -5.70 -28.85 23.44
C GLU A 523 -4.26 -28.32 23.65
N ALA A 524 -3.67 -27.67 22.65
CA ALA A 524 -2.26 -27.23 22.71
C ALA A 524 -2.03 -25.92 23.48
N GLY A 525 -3.12 -25.20 23.80
CA GLY A 525 -3.09 -24.01 24.64
C GLY A 525 -2.41 -22.79 24.00
N CYS A 526 -2.22 -21.76 24.82
CA CYS A 526 -1.56 -20.51 24.44
C CYS A 526 -0.06 -20.60 24.74
N GLN A 527 0.78 -20.31 23.74
CA GLN A 527 2.24 -20.32 23.88
C GLN A 527 2.79 -18.88 23.80
N ALA A 528 3.61 -18.50 24.78
CA ALA A 528 4.34 -17.25 24.73
C ALA A 528 5.39 -17.30 23.60
N GLY A 529 5.53 -16.20 22.88
CA GLY A 529 6.46 -16.08 21.78
C GLY A 529 6.90 -14.64 21.52
N LEU A 530 7.66 -14.48 20.44
CA LEU A 530 8.21 -13.23 19.98
C LEU A 530 7.92 -13.09 18.47
N LEU A 531 7.39 -11.93 18.08
CA LEU A 531 7.27 -11.54 16.68
C LEU A 531 8.40 -10.58 16.35
N THR A 532 9.24 -10.93 15.38
CA THR A 532 10.34 -10.08 14.89
C THR A 532 10.17 -9.79 13.41
N LEU A 533 10.29 -8.52 13.01
CA LEU A 533 10.32 -8.13 11.61
C LEU A 533 11.75 -7.90 11.15
N ASN A 534 12.18 -8.60 10.11
CA ASN A 534 13.50 -8.47 9.50
C ASN A 534 13.35 -8.23 7.99
N TRP A 535 14.42 -7.80 7.32
CA TRP A 535 14.44 -7.70 5.87
C TRP A 535 15.83 -7.93 5.33
N CYS A 536 15.88 -8.35 4.07
CA CYS A 536 17.12 -8.51 3.33
C CYS A 536 16.93 -8.13 1.87
N PHE A 537 18.03 -7.84 1.19
CA PHE A 537 18.03 -7.58 -0.24
C PHE A 537 18.38 -8.85 -1.03
N THR A 538 17.65 -9.12 -2.09
CA THR A 538 17.91 -10.24 -3.00
C THR A 538 17.91 -9.76 -4.45
N LEU A 539 18.75 -10.35 -5.29
CA LEU A 539 18.77 -10.10 -6.73
C LEU A 539 18.16 -11.27 -7.48
N GLN A 540 17.21 -10.98 -8.38
CA GLN A 540 16.75 -11.93 -9.39
C GLN A 540 17.36 -11.55 -10.73
N THR A 541 18.38 -12.30 -11.16
CA THR A 541 19.07 -12.06 -12.42
C THR A 541 18.16 -12.38 -13.61
N THR A 542 18.14 -11.50 -14.61
CA THR A 542 17.58 -11.81 -15.93
C THR A 542 18.59 -12.69 -16.68
N LEU A 543 18.28 -13.98 -16.81
CA LEU A 543 19.11 -14.94 -17.58
C LEU A 543 19.00 -14.72 -19.08
#